data_AF-A0AAV4U6L5-F1
#
_entry.id   AF-A0AAV4U6L5-F1
#
_cell.length_a   1.000
_cell.length_b   1.000
_cell.length_c   1.000
_cell.angle_alpha   90.00
_cell.angle_beta   90.00
_cell.angle_gamma   90.00
#
_symmetry.space_group_name_H-M   'P 1'
#
loop_
_entity.id
_entity.type
_entity.pdbx_description
1 polymer ?
#
loop_
_entity_poly.entity_id
_entity_poly.type
_entity_poly.pdbx_seq_one_letter_code
_entity_poly.pdbx_strand_id
1 'polypeptide(L)'
;MPPLKRRYCPPGFSDTLSPNGDTILGLWRQEKCALKTVGRFGSNMHTKSAGQLRENFMQYFCSVGQLEWQDHHVLDAGRAY
;
A
#
# COMPACT_ATOMS: atom_id res chain seq x y z
N MET A 1 -31.44 13.52 10.60
CA MET A 1 -31.11 13.63 9.16
C MET A 1 -30.01 12.64 8.83
N PRO A 2 -30.16 11.77 7.82
CA PRO A 2 -29.04 10.97 7.32
C PRO A 2 -27.98 11.90 6.72
N PRO A 3 -26.67 11.58 6.83
CA PRO A 3 -25.63 12.44 6.30
C PRO A 3 -25.72 12.50 4.78
N LEU A 4 -25.71 13.73 4.25
CA LEU A 4 -25.59 14.04 2.83
C LEU A 4 -24.49 13.18 2.19
N LYS A 5 -24.79 12.58 1.04
CA LYS A 5 -23.96 11.61 0.29
C LYS A 5 -22.49 12.07 0.23
N ARG A 6 -21.63 11.48 1.07
CA ARG A 6 -20.18 11.78 1.07
C ARG A 6 -19.57 11.25 -0.22
N ARG A 7 -19.24 12.14 -1.15
CA ARG A 7 -18.50 11.79 -2.37
C ARG A 7 -17.01 11.80 -2.03
N TYR A 8 -16.33 10.68 -2.28
CA TYR A 8 -14.88 10.60 -2.13
C TYR A 8 -14.22 11.58 -3.11
N CYS A 9 -13.38 12.48 -2.60
CA CYS A 9 -12.61 13.47 -3.34
C CYS A 9 -13.45 14.28 -4.37
N PRO A 10 -14.31 15.22 -3.94
CA PRO A 10 -15.04 16.07 -4.88
C PRO A 10 -14.10 16.97 -5.70
N PRO A 11 -14.53 17.50 -6.86
CA PRO A 11 -13.72 18.44 -7.65
C PRO A 11 -13.25 19.63 -6.81
N GLY A 12 -11.97 20.00 -6.96
CA GLY A 12 -11.33 21.05 -6.16
C GLY A 12 -10.96 20.62 -4.72
N PHE A 13 -11.18 19.36 -4.35
CA PHE A 13 -10.79 18.87 -3.03
C PHE A 13 -9.28 18.76 -2.88
N SER A 14 -8.57 18.25 -3.88
CA SER A 14 -7.10 18.17 -3.90
C SER A 14 -6.47 19.43 -4.48
N ASP A 15 -5.17 19.61 -4.24
CA ASP A 15 -4.39 20.63 -4.95
C ASP A 15 -4.35 20.28 -6.45
N THR A 16 -4.38 21.30 -7.30
CA THR A 16 -4.25 21.15 -8.75
C THR A 16 -3.26 22.16 -9.31
N LEU A 17 -2.71 21.89 -10.50
CA LEU A 17 -1.84 22.83 -11.20
C LEU A 17 -2.67 23.67 -12.18
N SER A 18 -2.46 24.97 -12.15
CA SER A 18 -2.97 25.89 -13.16
C SER A 18 -2.17 25.72 -14.47
N PRO A 19 -2.73 26.14 -15.61
CA PRO A 19 -2.00 26.15 -16.89
C PRO A 19 -0.72 26.99 -16.86
N ASN A 20 -0.60 27.92 -15.92
CA ASN A 20 0.55 28.80 -15.76
C ASN A 20 1.62 28.21 -14.83
N GLY A 21 1.42 26.98 -14.33
CA GLY A 21 2.33 26.31 -13.40
C GLY A 21 2.09 26.66 -11.93
N ASP A 22 1.12 27.52 -11.62
CA ASP A 22 0.77 27.87 -10.24
C ASP A 22 -0.04 26.76 -9.57
N THR A 23 0.18 26.54 -8.27
CA THR A 23 -0.62 25.58 -7.50
C THR A 23 -1.94 26.22 -7.04
N ILE A 24 -3.05 25.65 -7.48
CA ILE A 24 -4.39 25.93 -6.97
C ILE A 24 -4.59 25.05 -5.72
N LEU A 25 -4.77 25.69 -4.57
CA LEU A 25 -4.93 25.00 -3.29
C LEU A 25 -6.29 24.30 -3.20
N GLY A 26 -6.28 23.03 -2.80
CA GLY A 26 -7.49 22.24 -2.63
C GLY A 26 -8.24 22.58 -1.33
N LEU A 27 -9.55 22.30 -1.35
CA LEU A 27 -10.45 22.51 -0.20
C LEU A 27 -10.00 21.77 1.06
N TRP A 28 -9.28 20.65 0.92
CA TRP A 28 -8.75 19.87 2.04
C TRP A 28 -7.88 20.68 3.02
N ARG A 29 -7.26 21.77 2.54
CA ARG A 29 -6.41 22.65 3.36
C ARG A 29 -7.20 23.61 4.23
N GLN A 30 -8.46 23.89 3.87
CA GLN A 30 -9.37 24.77 4.62
C GLN A 30 -10.16 24.00 5.66
N GLU A 31 -10.30 22.68 5.47
CA GLU A 31 -10.92 21.81 6.46
C GLU A 31 -10.01 21.72 7.69
N LYS A 32 -10.52 22.18 8.84
CA LYS A 32 -9.94 21.81 10.14
C LYS A 32 -9.99 20.31 10.21
N CYS A 33 -8.86 19.66 9.98
CA CYS A 33 -8.71 18.22 9.87
C CYS A 33 -9.59 17.52 10.91
N ALA A 34 -10.76 17.05 10.50
CA ALA A 34 -11.58 16.17 11.33
C ALA A 34 -10.97 14.78 11.20
N LEU A 35 -9.67 14.66 11.53
CA LEU A 35 -9.00 13.39 11.71
C LEU A 35 -9.78 12.72 12.83
N LYS A 36 -10.69 11.85 12.43
CA LYS A 36 -11.39 10.99 13.36
C LYS A 36 -10.37 9.98 13.81
N THR A 37 -10.32 9.74 15.13
CA THR A 37 -9.61 8.60 15.66
C THR A 37 -10.07 7.37 14.89
N VAL A 38 -9.19 6.82 14.08
CA VAL A 38 -9.34 5.46 13.58
C VAL A 38 -9.18 4.64 14.85
N GLY A 39 -10.30 4.20 15.43
CA GLY A 39 -10.29 3.40 16.66
C GLY A 39 -9.32 2.22 16.50
N ARG A 40 -8.90 1.61 17.61
CA ARG A 40 -7.90 0.53 17.62
C ARG A 40 -8.20 -0.49 16.51
N PHE A 41 -7.46 -0.42 15.41
CA PHE A 41 -7.59 -1.34 14.28
C PHE A 41 -6.77 -2.60 14.59
N GLY A 42 -7.20 -3.29 15.65
CA GLY A 42 -6.59 -4.52 16.13
C GLY A 42 -7.16 -5.72 15.37
N SER A 43 -6.88 -5.84 14.08
CA SER A 43 -6.96 -7.15 13.46
C SER A 43 -5.64 -7.87 13.73
N ASN A 44 -5.66 -8.76 14.72
CA ASN A 44 -4.52 -9.62 15.06
C ASN A 44 -4.31 -10.72 14.00
N MET A 45 -5.20 -10.78 12.99
CA MET A 45 -5.14 -11.71 11.87
C MET A 45 -4.22 -11.22 10.74
N HIS A 46 -3.79 -9.95 10.73
CA HIS A 46 -2.85 -9.47 9.70
C HIS A 46 -1.55 -10.28 9.71
N THR A 47 -1.00 -10.60 10.88
CA THR A 47 0.23 -11.38 10.99
C THR A 47 0.02 -12.83 10.57
N LYS A 48 -1.09 -13.46 10.95
CA LYS A 48 -1.36 -14.87 10.59
C LYS A 48 -1.67 -15.02 9.11
N SER A 49 -2.52 -14.16 8.55
CA SER A 49 -2.83 -14.17 7.12
C SER A 49 -1.63 -13.78 6.26
N ALA A 50 -0.82 -12.80 6.69
CA ALA A 50 0.42 -12.47 5.99
C ALA A 50 1.45 -13.60 6.08
N GLY A 51 1.54 -14.27 7.23
CA GLY A 51 2.39 -15.45 7.41
C GLY A 51 1.97 -16.60 6.50
N GLN A 52 0.67 -16.89 6.43
CA GLN A 52 0.14 -17.92 5.53
C GLN A 52 0.36 -17.56 4.06
N LEU A 53 0.16 -16.29 3.69
CA LEU A 53 0.38 -15.82 2.32
C LEU A 53 1.87 -15.94 1.93
N ARG A 54 2.78 -15.57 2.83
CA ARG A 54 4.23 -15.75 2.66
C ARG A 54 4.58 -17.21 2.44
N GLU A 55 4.04 -18.10 3.28
CA GLU A 55 4.29 -19.54 3.21
C GLU A 55 3.80 -20.12 1.87
N ASN A 56 2.58 -19.76 1.46
CA ASN A 56 2.00 -20.20 0.19
C ASN A 56 2.85 -19.77 -1.02
N PHE A 57 3.29 -18.50 -1.05
CA PHE A 57 4.14 -18.02 -2.14
C PHE A 57 5.52 -18.65 -2.13
N MET A 58 6.15 -18.78 -0.95
CA MET A 58 7.44 -19.46 -0.82
C MET A 58 7.35 -20.89 -1.35
N GLN A 59 6.34 -21.67 -0.93
CA GLN A 59 6.15 -23.04 -1.41
C GLN A 59 5.96 -23.11 -2.93
N TYR A 60 5.19 -22.18 -3.51
CA TYR A 60 4.99 -22.12 -4.95
C TYR A 60 6.30 -21.82 -5.70
N PHE A 61 7.04 -20.78 -5.29
CA PHE A 61 8.28 -20.38 -5.95
C PHE A 61 9.43 -21.37 -5.74
N CYS A 62 9.43 -22.13 -4.64
CA CYS A 62 10.39 -23.22 -4.40
C CYS A 62 9.94 -24.58 -4.96
N SER A 63 8.86 -24.63 -5.74
CA SER A 63 8.39 -25.85 -6.40
C SER A 63 8.00 -25.59 -7.85
N VAL A 64 6.72 -25.39 -8.12
CA VAL A 64 6.15 -25.26 -9.48
C VAL A 64 6.65 -24.00 -10.19
N GLY A 65 6.85 -22.92 -9.43
CA GLY A 65 7.31 -21.62 -9.94
C GLY A 65 8.82 -21.42 -9.86
N GLN A 66 9.59 -22.47 -9.60
CA GLN A 66 11.04 -22.39 -9.53
C GLN A 66 11.62 -22.11 -10.91
N LEU A 67 12.58 -21.19 -10.99
CA LEU A 67 13.26 -20.81 -12.22
C LEU A 67 14.72 -21.21 -12.13
N GLU A 68 15.29 -21.74 -13.22
CA GLU A 68 16.65 -22.29 -13.27
C GLU A 68 17.74 -21.36 -12.71
N TRP A 69 17.59 -20.05 -12.89
CA TRP A 69 18.57 -19.06 -12.44
C TRP A 69 18.45 -18.69 -10.96
N GLN A 70 17.40 -19.12 -10.24
CA GLN A 70 17.18 -18.75 -8.85
C GLN A 70 18.27 -19.29 -7.92
N ASP A 71 18.86 -20.46 -8.20
CA ASP A 71 19.90 -21.01 -7.33
C ASP A 71 21.31 -20.52 -7.68
N HIS A 72 21.48 -19.83 -8.83
CA HIS A 72 22.79 -19.38 -9.27
C HIS A 72 23.45 -18.40 -8.28
N HIS A 73 22.67 -17.49 -7.66
CA HIS A 73 23.19 -16.54 -6.69
C HIS A 73 23.38 -17.14 -5.28
N VAL A 74 22.71 -18.26 -4.98
CA VAL A 74 22.87 -19.00 -3.71
C VAL A 74 24.12 -19.88 -3.77
N LEU A 75 24.41 -20.48 -4.92
CA LEU A 75 25.59 -21.33 -5.13
C LEU A 75 26.89 -20.52 -5.28
N ASP A 76 26.84 -19.29 -5.79
CA ASP A 76 28.00 -18.40 -5.87
C ASP A 76 28.46 -17.88 -4.50
N ALA A 77 27.58 -17.81 -3.49
CA ALA A 77 27.95 -17.42 -2.12
C ALA A 77 28.87 -18.45 -1.43
N GLY A 78 29.01 -19.66 -1.99
CA GLY A 78 29.92 -20.71 -1.52
C GLY A 78 31.31 -20.69 -2.17
N ARG A 79 31.57 -19.82 -3.15
CA ARG A 79 32.90 -19.61 -3.75
C ARG A 79 33.52 -18.33 -3.23
N ALA A 80 33.80 -18.30 -1.93
CA ALA A 80 34.79 -17.37 -1.39
C ALA A 80 36.18 -17.84 -1.88
N TYR A 81 36.85 -16.97 -2.66
CA TYR A 81 38.28 -17.06 -2.93
C TYR A 81 39.08 -16.74 -1.66
#